data_AF-A0A0G0N5T7-F1
#
_entry.id   AF-A0A0G0N5T7-F1
#
_cell.length_a   1.000
_cell.length_b   1.000
_cell.length_c   1.000
_cell.angle_alpha   90.00
_cell.angle_beta   90.00
_cell.angle_gamma   90.00
#
_symmetry.space_group_name_H-M   'P 1'
#
loop_
_entity.id
_entity.type
_entity.pdbx_description
1 polymer ?
#
loop_
_entity_poly.entity_id
_entity_poly.type
_entity_poly.pdbx_seq_one_letter_code
_entity_poly.pdbx_strand_id
1 'polypeptide(L)'
;MFEGEVSPELQETKVVLSREEIEARMTHVQESMGLVDKKTAENWKNIPGAQREKLDEVFNDVYAGKVGLTEARSQFPQDGNIDLIFESVKRSRALDFEQQKLQKEYRECIVEDVTRCAKNLSSRVNFEAFIEEFDDSRYFFHTLGELFELRRIELSIVTGAISGDSIQHLDYLKQSLVAYESNWSQDNFLRKEASPDFEFSKEYGRNVTARRQELATVVDVTLFNFDTFVKWDRFYRGDTAKSLGVERLLEGLGHIFNWGELHGAPEGFETIDFDPRLLDAAEKSVSSKIQYYALQGVLPQTPEQQAAFVANVLDFNPLDIWSGIHTVGFDEKEDQELLITEEEVLAELRNSFPAYFLKRVESIVKKENTEGFKVFSKEGKRLEAAGCFRDITREGQLVSARIEWYSSVWAEVKTAQTEEEKKAREVRLDSTVEGINHEVGHAIHFVLTYDDLKTWHVASAKDREAVSWYAKYAKGQDHGMGAREGFAETVELFTHYPMVLAAISPNRFEYMRSLFEKYSQPAERARMHRRLARQMRQTARYWRSKGWTEDDAIRVHTKYERRGKNEQRN
;
A
#
# COMPACT_ATOMS: atom_id res chain seq x y z
N MET A 1 13.57 -61.23 -44.86
CA MET A 1 14.74 -60.80 -45.64
C MET A 1 14.27 -60.46 -47.04
N PHE A 2 14.04 -59.18 -47.28
CA PHE A 2 14.05 -58.57 -48.59
C PHE A 2 14.69 -57.20 -48.36
N GLU A 3 15.98 -57.12 -48.69
CA GLU A 3 16.71 -55.87 -48.80
C GLU A 3 16.20 -55.19 -50.07
N GLY A 4 15.46 -54.10 -49.89
CA GLY A 4 15.14 -53.18 -50.96
C GLY A 4 16.00 -51.94 -50.76
N GLU A 5 17.04 -51.81 -51.57
CA GLU A 5 17.73 -50.54 -51.80
C GLU A 5 16.71 -49.54 -52.36
N VAL A 6 16.45 -48.47 -51.60
CA VAL A 6 15.81 -47.26 -52.10
C VAL A 6 16.86 -46.16 -52.08
N SER A 7 17.12 -45.66 -53.28
CA SER A 7 18.04 -44.59 -53.65
C SER A 7 17.91 -43.33 -52.77
N PRO A 8 19.03 -42.66 -52.39
CA PRO A 8 19.00 -41.35 -51.78
C PRO A 8 18.74 -40.28 -52.86
N GLU A 9 17.47 -40.10 -53.21
CA GLU A 9 17.04 -38.97 -54.03
C GLU A 9 17.04 -37.69 -53.17
N LEU A 10 18.01 -36.81 -53.47
CA LEU A 10 17.93 -35.36 -53.43
C LEU A 10 16.92 -34.78 -52.42
N GLN A 11 17.33 -34.67 -51.16
CA GLN A 11 16.87 -33.54 -50.36
C GLN A 11 17.44 -32.29 -51.04
N GLU A 12 16.60 -31.53 -51.73
CA GLU A 12 16.89 -30.13 -52.03
C GLU A 12 17.18 -29.45 -50.69
N THR A 13 18.46 -29.29 -50.37
CA THR A 13 18.89 -28.38 -49.32
C THR A 13 18.43 -27.00 -49.74
N LYS A 14 17.25 -26.60 -49.25
CA LYS A 14 16.76 -25.22 -49.34
C LYS A 14 17.85 -24.37 -48.70
N VAL A 15 18.65 -23.70 -49.52
CA VAL A 15 19.68 -22.78 -49.03
C VAL A 15 18.93 -21.64 -48.35
N VAL A 16 18.90 -21.67 -47.02
CA VAL A 16 18.33 -20.60 -46.20
C VAL A 16 19.38 -19.49 -46.18
N LEU A 17 19.11 -18.41 -46.91
CA LEU A 17 19.97 -17.22 -46.90
C LEU A 17 19.94 -16.59 -45.51
N SER A 18 21.07 -16.06 -45.04
CA SER A 18 21.11 -15.23 -43.84
C SER A 18 20.42 -13.88 -44.11
N ARG A 19 19.99 -13.18 -43.03
CA ARG A 19 19.39 -11.85 -43.15
C ARG A 19 20.28 -10.87 -43.91
N GLU A 20 21.57 -10.87 -43.59
CA GLU A 20 22.58 -10.00 -44.22
C GLU A 20 22.72 -10.32 -45.72
N GLU A 21 22.62 -11.60 -46.09
CA GLU A 21 22.63 -12.03 -47.49
C GLU A 21 21.35 -11.62 -48.22
N ILE A 22 20.19 -11.68 -47.57
CA ILE A 22 18.90 -11.22 -48.15
C ILE A 22 18.92 -9.70 -48.34
N GLU A 23 19.36 -8.92 -47.35
CA GLU A 23 19.47 -7.46 -47.44
C GLU A 23 20.47 -7.01 -48.52
N ALA A 24 21.63 -7.66 -48.60
CA ALA A 24 22.63 -7.41 -49.64
C ALA A 24 22.07 -7.73 -51.04
N ARG A 25 21.34 -8.85 -51.18
CA ARG A 25 20.68 -9.21 -52.43
C ARG A 25 19.54 -8.25 -52.80
N MET A 26 18.72 -7.83 -51.84
CA MET A 26 17.68 -6.84 -52.06
C MET A 26 18.27 -5.52 -52.55
N THR A 27 19.36 -5.06 -51.93
CA THR A 27 20.10 -3.87 -52.37
C THR A 27 20.63 -4.03 -53.79
N HIS A 28 21.25 -5.17 -54.09
CA HIS A 28 21.76 -5.47 -55.43
C HIS A 28 20.66 -5.54 -56.51
N VAL A 29 19.49 -6.11 -56.18
CA VAL A 29 18.32 -6.16 -57.06
C VAL A 29 17.80 -4.75 -57.32
N GLN A 30 17.67 -3.91 -56.29
CA GLN A 30 17.25 -2.51 -56.43
C GLN A 30 18.22 -1.69 -57.29
N GLU A 31 19.52 -1.83 -57.07
CA GLU A 31 20.55 -1.18 -57.91
C GLU A 31 20.47 -1.66 -59.37
N SER A 32 20.29 -2.97 -59.56
CA SER A 32 20.16 -3.59 -60.88
C SER A 32 18.91 -3.13 -61.61
N MET A 33 17.78 -2.99 -60.90
CA MET A 33 16.55 -2.42 -61.45
C MET A 33 16.77 -0.97 -61.89
N GLY A 34 17.38 -0.14 -61.04
CA GLY A 34 17.70 1.25 -61.40
C GLY A 34 18.61 1.39 -62.62
N LEU A 35 19.51 0.43 -62.86
CA LEU A 35 20.34 0.38 -64.07
C LEU A 35 19.56 -0.09 -65.31
N VAL A 36 18.67 -1.07 -65.14
CA VAL A 36 17.79 -1.57 -66.21
C VAL A 36 16.82 -0.46 -66.64
N ASP A 37 16.23 0.27 -65.72
CA ASP A 37 15.30 1.36 -66.02
C ASP A 37 15.98 2.51 -66.78
N LYS A 38 17.20 2.89 -66.37
CA LYS A 38 18.00 3.90 -67.09
C LYS A 38 18.32 3.47 -68.52
N LYS A 39 18.78 2.23 -68.71
CA LYS A 39 19.08 1.68 -70.05
C LYS A 39 17.82 1.54 -70.91
N THR A 40 16.71 1.12 -70.30
CA THR A 40 15.41 1.02 -70.99
C THR A 40 14.96 2.38 -71.47
N ALA A 41 15.04 3.42 -70.63
CA ALA A 41 14.69 4.79 -70.98
C ALA A 41 15.59 5.38 -72.08
N GLU A 42 16.89 5.05 -72.08
CA GLU A 42 17.82 5.43 -73.16
C GLU A 42 17.46 4.74 -74.48
N ASN A 43 17.21 3.42 -74.46
CA ASN A 43 16.80 2.68 -75.65
C ASN A 43 15.45 3.16 -76.19
N TRP A 44 14.51 3.51 -75.31
CA TRP A 44 13.20 4.06 -75.68
C TRP A 44 13.31 5.37 -76.47
N LYS A 45 14.27 6.24 -76.10
CA LYS A 45 14.53 7.51 -76.79
C LYS A 45 15.00 7.33 -78.23
N ASN A 46 15.61 6.18 -78.54
CA ASN A 46 16.17 5.86 -79.85
C ASN A 46 15.13 5.22 -80.80
N ILE A 47 13.90 4.95 -80.34
CA ILE A 47 12.84 4.42 -81.18
C ILE A 47 12.08 5.55 -81.91
N PRO A 48 11.86 5.46 -83.24
CA PRO A 48 11.05 6.40 -84.02
C PRO A 48 9.61 6.53 -83.50
N GLY A 49 9.00 7.72 -83.61
CA GLY A 49 7.70 8.06 -83.00
C GLY A 49 6.57 7.04 -83.24
N ALA A 50 6.33 6.63 -84.49
CA ALA A 50 5.25 5.68 -84.82
C ALA A 50 5.49 4.26 -84.28
N GLN A 51 6.76 3.83 -84.17
CA GLN A 51 7.10 2.54 -83.56
C GLN A 51 7.03 2.62 -82.03
N ARG A 52 7.35 3.79 -81.46
CA ARG A 52 7.25 4.04 -80.02
C ARG A 52 5.80 3.98 -79.54
N GLU A 53 4.88 4.64 -80.24
CA GLU A 53 3.43 4.57 -79.93
C GLU A 53 2.91 3.13 -79.95
N LYS A 54 3.32 2.35 -80.96
CA LYS A 54 2.98 0.92 -81.04
C LYS A 54 3.62 0.09 -79.91
N LEU A 55 4.87 0.38 -79.52
CA LEU A 55 5.50 -0.26 -78.36
C LEU A 55 4.76 0.06 -77.07
N ASP A 56 4.36 1.32 -76.87
CA ASP A 56 3.60 1.75 -75.69
C ASP A 56 2.25 1.00 -75.61
N GLU A 57 1.52 0.87 -76.73
CA GLU A 57 0.28 0.07 -76.80
C GLU A 57 0.52 -1.41 -76.47
N VAL A 58 1.54 -2.03 -77.07
CA VAL A 58 1.84 -3.45 -76.85
C VAL A 58 2.29 -3.72 -75.41
N PHE A 59 3.11 -2.84 -74.83
CA PHE A 59 3.50 -2.99 -73.42
C PHE A 59 2.34 -2.76 -72.47
N ASN A 60 1.41 -1.85 -72.77
CA ASN A 60 0.17 -1.72 -72.00
C ASN A 60 -0.65 -3.03 -72.02
N ASP A 61 -0.73 -3.71 -73.15
CA ASP A 61 -1.40 -5.01 -73.25
C ASP A 61 -0.62 -6.13 -72.55
N VAL A 62 0.72 -6.08 -72.54
CA VAL A 62 1.58 -7.01 -71.78
C VAL A 62 1.43 -6.80 -70.27
N TYR A 63 1.36 -5.55 -69.79
CA TYR A 63 1.14 -5.23 -68.37
C TYR A 63 -0.29 -5.55 -67.93
N ALA A 64 -1.27 -5.41 -68.82
CA ALA A 64 -2.65 -5.84 -68.60
C ALA A 64 -2.82 -7.37 -68.70
N GLY A 65 -1.76 -8.13 -69.01
CA GLY A 65 -1.79 -9.59 -69.12
C GLY A 65 -2.57 -10.12 -70.33
N LYS A 66 -2.88 -9.27 -71.31
CA LYS A 66 -3.64 -9.64 -72.51
C LYS A 66 -2.79 -10.37 -73.56
N VAL A 67 -1.48 -10.13 -73.56
CA VAL A 67 -0.52 -10.69 -74.52
C VAL A 67 0.77 -11.09 -73.79
N GLY A 68 1.34 -12.24 -74.15
CA GLY A 68 2.63 -12.68 -73.59
C GLY A 68 3.82 -11.89 -74.16
N LEU A 69 4.92 -11.76 -73.42
CA LEU A 69 6.09 -10.95 -73.84
C LEU A 69 6.72 -11.46 -75.16
N THR A 70 6.71 -12.78 -75.40
CA THR A 70 7.17 -13.41 -76.64
C THR A 70 6.23 -13.14 -77.81
N GLU A 71 4.92 -13.15 -77.56
CA GLU A 71 3.89 -12.85 -78.56
C GLU A 71 3.91 -11.37 -78.93
N ALA A 72 4.05 -10.49 -77.95
CA ALA A 72 4.25 -9.05 -78.12
C ALA A 72 5.49 -8.73 -78.98
N ARG A 73 6.61 -9.43 -78.76
CA ARG A 73 7.83 -9.24 -79.56
C ARG A 73 7.62 -9.58 -81.04
N SER A 74 6.81 -10.59 -81.34
CA SER A 74 6.55 -11.04 -82.72
C SER A 74 5.81 -10.01 -83.59
N GLN A 75 5.23 -8.98 -82.98
CA GLN A 75 4.49 -7.91 -83.66
C GLN A 75 5.40 -6.80 -84.23
N PHE A 76 6.71 -6.92 -84.03
CA PHE A 76 7.73 -5.98 -84.49
C PHE A 76 8.75 -6.68 -85.39
N PRO A 77 9.29 -5.99 -86.42
CA PRO A 77 10.40 -6.52 -87.22
C PRO A 77 11.64 -6.80 -86.37
N GLN A 78 12.60 -7.56 -86.89
CA GLN A 78 13.90 -7.70 -86.25
C GLN A 78 14.63 -6.36 -86.29
N ASP A 79 14.82 -5.77 -85.11
CA ASP A 79 15.42 -4.45 -84.90
C ASP A 79 16.15 -4.50 -83.58
N GLY A 80 17.47 -4.26 -83.62
CA GLY A 80 18.33 -4.36 -82.44
C GLY A 80 17.89 -3.44 -81.29
N ASN A 81 17.31 -2.27 -81.56
CA ASN A 81 16.85 -1.36 -80.51
C ASN A 81 15.54 -1.85 -79.87
N ILE A 82 14.64 -2.44 -80.66
CA ILE A 82 13.40 -3.04 -80.15
C ILE A 82 13.72 -4.31 -79.34
N ASP A 83 14.66 -5.14 -79.83
CA ASP A 83 15.14 -6.32 -79.11
C ASP A 83 15.72 -5.96 -77.74
N LEU A 84 16.53 -4.89 -77.67
CA LEU A 84 17.09 -4.39 -76.42
C LEU A 84 16.02 -3.91 -75.43
N ILE A 85 14.92 -3.33 -75.92
CA ILE A 85 13.78 -2.92 -75.10
C ILE A 85 13.07 -4.14 -74.51
N PHE A 86 12.74 -5.14 -75.33
CA PHE A 86 12.07 -6.35 -74.86
C PHE A 86 12.91 -7.14 -73.85
N GLU A 87 14.22 -7.26 -74.08
CA GLU A 87 15.14 -7.90 -73.13
C GLU A 87 15.26 -7.09 -71.83
N SER A 88 15.20 -5.75 -71.89
CA SER A 88 15.23 -4.92 -70.68
C SER A 88 13.95 -5.07 -69.85
N VAL A 89 12.78 -5.10 -70.48
CA VAL A 89 11.50 -5.35 -69.78
C VAL A 89 11.44 -6.77 -69.20
N LYS A 90 11.93 -7.77 -69.93
CA LYS A 90 12.05 -9.15 -69.43
C LYS A 90 12.95 -9.22 -68.19
N ARG A 91 14.07 -8.51 -68.21
CA ARG A 91 15.00 -8.42 -67.07
C ARG A 91 14.40 -7.65 -65.89
N SER A 92 13.67 -6.56 -66.14
CA SER A 92 12.93 -5.80 -65.13
C SER A 92 11.90 -6.69 -64.42
N ARG A 93 11.05 -7.43 -65.17
CA ARG A 93 10.08 -8.38 -64.58
C ARG A 93 10.73 -9.51 -63.77
N ALA A 94 11.91 -9.99 -64.20
CA ALA A 94 12.65 -11.00 -63.44
C ALA A 94 13.18 -10.44 -62.12
N LEU A 95 13.69 -9.20 -62.12
CA LEU A 95 14.14 -8.50 -60.92
C LEU A 95 12.97 -8.17 -59.98
N ASP A 96 11.80 -7.77 -60.50
CA ASP A 96 10.59 -7.55 -59.70
C ASP A 96 10.16 -8.83 -58.96
N PHE A 97 10.16 -9.97 -59.66
CA PHE A 97 9.83 -11.27 -59.06
C PHE A 97 10.86 -11.68 -58.00
N GLU A 98 12.14 -11.47 -58.28
CA GLU A 98 13.22 -11.72 -57.31
C GLU A 98 13.08 -10.81 -56.09
N GLN A 99 12.74 -9.53 -56.29
CA GLN A 99 12.49 -8.58 -55.20
C GLN A 99 11.31 -9.01 -54.33
N GLN A 100 10.19 -9.43 -54.92
CA GLN A 100 9.03 -9.93 -54.18
C GLN A 100 9.35 -11.20 -53.38
N LYS A 101 10.12 -12.12 -53.98
CA LYS A 101 10.59 -13.33 -53.29
C LYS A 101 11.50 -12.98 -52.11
N LEU A 102 12.48 -12.12 -52.31
CA LEU A 102 13.40 -11.68 -51.24
C LEU A 102 12.67 -10.91 -50.14
N GLN A 103 11.68 -10.07 -50.48
CA GLN A 103 10.84 -9.40 -49.49
C GLN A 103 10.04 -10.39 -48.65
N LYS A 104 9.51 -11.45 -49.25
CA LYS A 104 8.82 -12.52 -48.52
C LYS A 104 9.77 -13.27 -47.59
N GLU A 105 10.95 -13.67 -48.09
CA GLU A 105 11.97 -14.37 -47.28
C GLU A 105 12.47 -13.48 -46.13
N TYR A 106 12.75 -12.19 -46.40
CA TYR A 106 13.13 -11.21 -45.38
C TYR A 106 12.06 -11.06 -44.30
N ARG A 107 10.80 -11.02 -44.71
CA ARG A 107 9.66 -10.93 -43.79
C ARG A 107 9.55 -12.16 -42.90
N GLU A 108 9.74 -13.36 -43.44
CA GLU A 108 9.77 -14.59 -42.64
C GLU A 108 10.91 -14.53 -41.60
N CYS A 109 12.12 -14.11 -42.01
CA CYS A 109 13.25 -13.95 -41.09
C CYS A 109 12.99 -12.91 -39.98
N ILE A 110 12.39 -11.76 -40.30
CA ILE A 110 12.15 -10.74 -39.28
C ILE A 110 11.02 -11.13 -38.31
N VAL A 111 10.00 -11.87 -38.76
CA VAL A 111 8.98 -12.45 -37.87
C VAL A 111 9.62 -13.43 -36.89
N GLU A 112 10.53 -14.29 -37.35
CA GLU A 112 11.30 -15.20 -36.49
C GLU A 112 12.15 -14.43 -35.47
N ASP A 113 12.82 -13.36 -35.90
CA ASP A 113 13.61 -12.49 -35.03
C ASP A 113 12.76 -11.80 -33.95
N VAL A 114 11.65 -11.17 -34.34
CA VAL A 114 10.72 -10.52 -33.40
C VAL A 114 10.18 -11.54 -32.41
N THR A 115 9.80 -12.73 -32.90
CA THR A 115 9.32 -13.83 -32.06
C THR A 115 10.36 -14.26 -31.04
N ARG A 116 11.61 -14.43 -31.47
CA ARG A 116 12.73 -14.81 -30.61
C ARG A 116 13.03 -13.73 -29.56
N CYS A 117 13.08 -12.46 -29.98
CA CYS A 117 13.31 -11.33 -29.08
C CYS A 117 12.21 -11.22 -28.03
N ALA A 118 10.94 -11.27 -28.42
CA ALA A 118 9.80 -11.19 -27.52
C ALA A 118 9.82 -12.32 -26.49
N LYS A 119 10.01 -13.58 -26.93
CA LYS A 119 10.09 -14.74 -26.03
C LYS A 119 11.27 -14.64 -25.06
N ASN A 120 12.45 -14.26 -25.53
CA ASN A 120 13.63 -14.10 -24.67
C ASN A 120 13.37 -13.04 -23.60
N LEU A 121 12.92 -11.85 -24.01
CA LEU A 121 12.64 -10.74 -23.11
C LEU A 121 11.60 -11.13 -22.06
N SER A 122 10.46 -11.68 -22.51
CA SER A 122 9.34 -12.10 -21.66
C SER A 122 9.70 -13.18 -20.63
N SER A 123 10.58 -14.11 -21.00
CA SER A 123 11.06 -15.15 -20.10
C SER A 123 11.96 -14.62 -18.98
N ARG A 124 12.53 -13.42 -19.15
CA ARG A 124 13.47 -12.81 -18.20
C ARG A 124 12.84 -11.73 -17.32
N VAL A 125 11.59 -11.32 -17.55
CA VAL A 125 10.94 -10.28 -16.73
C VAL A 125 10.88 -10.70 -15.26
N ASN A 126 11.34 -9.81 -14.38
CA ASN A 126 11.33 -9.97 -12.94
C ASN A 126 10.20 -9.15 -12.31
N PHE A 127 9.00 -9.73 -12.25
CA PHE A 127 7.81 -9.05 -11.72
C PHE A 127 7.93 -8.66 -10.24
N GLU A 128 8.72 -9.36 -9.45
CA GLU A 128 8.93 -9.01 -8.03
C GLU A 128 9.71 -7.69 -7.92
N ALA A 129 10.83 -7.56 -8.62
CA ALA A 129 11.60 -6.31 -8.66
C ALA A 129 10.77 -5.14 -9.22
N PHE A 130 9.93 -5.43 -10.22
CA PHE A 130 9.02 -4.44 -10.80
C PHE A 130 8.00 -3.88 -9.77
N ILE A 131 7.50 -4.72 -8.87
CA ILE A 131 6.56 -4.31 -7.82
C ILE A 131 7.27 -3.63 -6.64
N GLU A 132 8.54 -3.97 -6.38
CA GLU A 132 9.31 -3.39 -5.27
C GLU A 132 9.79 -1.95 -5.54
N GLU A 133 10.10 -1.59 -6.79
CA GLU A 133 10.59 -0.25 -7.21
C GLU A 133 9.49 0.81 -7.36
N PHE A 134 8.39 0.68 -6.61
CA PHE A 134 7.15 1.42 -6.80
C PHE A 134 7.18 2.92 -6.43
N ASP A 135 8.30 3.43 -5.93
CA ASP A 135 8.36 4.76 -5.33
C ASP A 135 8.17 5.93 -6.33
N ASP A 136 8.24 5.70 -7.65
CA ASP A 136 7.88 6.67 -8.71
C ASP A 136 6.76 6.16 -9.64
N SER A 137 5.54 6.68 -9.42
CA SER A 137 4.35 6.29 -10.19
C SER A 137 4.46 6.58 -11.69
N ARG A 138 5.17 7.63 -12.12
CA ARG A 138 5.26 7.97 -13.55
C ARG A 138 6.16 7.00 -14.30
N TYR A 139 7.28 6.66 -13.69
CA TYR A 139 8.20 5.67 -14.25
C TYR A 139 7.52 4.29 -14.33
N PHE A 140 6.80 3.91 -13.27
CA PHE A 140 6.04 2.66 -13.25
C PHE A 140 5.01 2.55 -14.39
N PHE A 141 4.18 3.58 -14.63
CA PHE A 141 3.17 3.53 -15.70
C PHE A 141 3.79 3.39 -17.09
N HIS A 142 4.98 3.99 -17.30
CA HIS A 142 5.70 3.83 -18.55
C HIS A 142 6.10 2.37 -18.77
N THR A 143 6.75 1.76 -17.79
CA THR A 143 7.18 0.35 -17.85
C THR A 143 6.01 -0.63 -17.93
N LEU A 144 4.88 -0.33 -17.27
CA LEU A 144 3.64 -1.11 -17.43
C LEU A 144 3.11 -1.05 -18.87
N GLY A 145 3.20 0.11 -19.51
CA GLY A 145 2.87 0.28 -20.93
C GLY A 145 3.78 -0.55 -21.84
N GLU A 146 5.10 -0.55 -21.58
CA GLU A 146 6.05 -1.40 -22.31
C GLU A 146 5.74 -2.90 -22.11
N LEU A 147 5.38 -3.31 -20.90
CA LEU A 147 4.98 -4.69 -20.60
C LEU A 147 3.69 -5.07 -21.34
N PHE A 148 2.70 -4.17 -21.37
CA PHE A 148 1.47 -4.39 -22.13
C PHE A 148 1.75 -4.56 -23.63
N GLU A 149 2.61 -3.71 -24.20
CA GLU A 149 3.03 -3.81 -25.60
C GLU A 149 3.75 -5.13 -25.91
N LEU A 150 4.63 -5.60 -25.01
CA LEU A 150 5.24 -6.92 -25.11
C LEU A 150 4.17 -8.03 -25.18
N ARG A 151 3.13 -7.99 -24.32
CA ARG A 151 2.03 -8.98 -24.34
C ARG A 151 1.21 -8.92 -25.62
N ARG A 152 0.98 -7.72 -26.14
CA ARG A 152 0.29 -7.53 -27.42
C ARG A 152 1.06 -8.18 -28.57
N ILE A 153 2.39 -8.01 -28.61
CA ILE A 153 3.25 -8.66 -29.60
C ILE A 153 3.18 -10.18 -29.47
N GLU A 154 3.25 -10.72 -28.26
CA GLU A 154 3.14 -12.17 -28.02
C GLU A 154 1.79 -12.75 -28.43
N LEU A 155 0.70 -12.04 -28.17
CA LEU A 155 -0.63 -12.44 -28.64
C LEU A 155 -0.69 -12.45 -30.17
N SER A 156 -0.13 -11.44 -30.84
CA SER A 156 -0.04 -11.39 -32.31
C SER A 156 0.79 -12.54 -32.89
N ILE A 157 1.84 -12.99 -32.18
CA ILE A 157 2.63 -14.16 -32.55
C ILE A 157 1.79 -15.44 -32.44
N VAL A 158 1.13 -15.66 -31.30
CA VAL A 158 0.38 -16.90 -31.02
C VAL A 158 -0.90 -17.02 -31.88
N THR A 159 -1.50 -15.89 -32.25
CA THR A 159 -2.66 -15.85 -33.15
C THR A 159 -2.27 -15.88 -34.63
N GLY A 160 -0.98 -15.73 -34.95
CA GLY A 160 -0.47 -15.64 -36.32
C GLY A 160 -0.71 -14.28 -36.99
N ALA A 161 -1.34 -13.32 -36.31
CA ALA A 161 -1.61 -11.98 -36.83
C ALA A 161 -0.33 -11.24 -37.27
N ILE A 162 0.79 -11.49 -36.58
CA ILE A 162 2.10 -10.88 -36.89
C ILE A 162 2.60 -11.23 -38.31
N SER A 163 2.15 -12.35 -38.88
CA SER A 163 2.47 -12.75 -40.26
C SER A 163 1.70 -11.91 -41.30
N GLY A 164 0.82 -11.00 -40.87
CA GLY A 164 0.08 -10.03 -41.66
C GLY A 164 0.75 -8.65 -41.73
N ASP A 165 1.78 -8.39 -40.91
CA ASP A 165 2.38 -7.06 -40.77
C ASP A 165 3.36 -6.69 -41.87
N SER A 166 3.50 -5.39 -42.13
CA SER A 166 4.49 -4.87 -43.07
C SER A 166 5.91 -5.03 -42.51
N ILE A 167 6.89 -5.08 -43.41
CA ILE A 167 8.31 -5.16 -43.01
C ILE A 167 8.69 -3.98 -42.10
N GLN A 168 8.25 -2.75 -42.42
CA GLN A 168 8.55 -1.58 -41.58
C GLN A 168 7.97 -1.70 -40.17
N HIS A 169 6.77 -2.28 -40.04
CA HIS A 169 6.17 -2.49 -38.72
C HIS A 169 6.95 -3.53 -37.92
N LEU A 170 7.38 -4.63 -38.56
CA LEU A 170 8.17 -5.68 -37.91
C LEU A 170 9.55 -5.16 -37.45
N ASP A 171 10.22 -4.32 -38.25
CA ASP A 171 11.46 -3.64 -37.85
C ASP A 171 11.23 -2.71 -36.65
N TYR A 172 10.10 -1.97 -36.64
CA TYR A 172 9.74 -1.12 -35.50
C TYR A 172 9.50 -1.94 -34.22
N LEU A 173 8.75 -3.04 -34.29
CA LEU A 173 8.52 -3.93 -33.14
C LEU A 173 9.83 -4.47 -32.59
N LYS A 174 10.76 -4.89 -33.48
CA LYS A 174 12.08 -5.36 -33.08
C LYS A 174 12.87 -4.28 -32.34
N GLN A 175 12.89 -3.05 -32.86
CA GLN A 175 13.58 -1.92 -32.22
C GLN A 175 12.99 -1.60 -30.83
N SER A 176 11.67 -1.63 -30.70
CA SER A 176 10.99 -1.44 -29.42
C SER A 176 11.39 -2.53 -28.41
N LEU A 177 11.41 -3.80 -28.80
CA LEU A 177 11.83 -4.91 -27.92
C LEU A 177 13.27 -4.75 -27.43
N VAL A 178 14.18 -4.29 -28.31
CA VAL A 178 15.58 -4.01 -27.93
C VAL A 178 15.66 -2.83 -26.95
N ALA A 179 14.85 -1.78 -27.18
CA ALA A 179 14.77 -0.65 -26.26
C ALA A 179 14.24 -1.07 -24.89
N TYR A 180 13.17 -1.88 -24.84
CA TYR A 180 12.62 -2.44 -23.60
C TYR A 180 13.67 -3.28 -22.87
N GLU A 181 14.39 -4.16 -23.58
CA GLU A 181 15.46 -4.96 -22.97
C GLU A 181 16.56 -4.09 -22.34
N SER A 182 16.97 -3.03 -23.04
CA SER A 182 17.98 -2.10 -22.55
C SER A 182 17.49 -1.36 -21.30
N ASN A 183 16.28 -0.80 -21.34
CA ASN A 183 15.68 -0.08 -20.21
C ASN A 183 15.56 -1.01 -19.00
N TRP A 184 14.86 -2.14 -19.16
CA TRP A 184 14.61 -3.08 -18.07
C TRP A 184 15.89 -3.73 -17.51
N SER A 185 16.96 -3.80 -18.29
CA SER A 185 18.27 -4.24 -17.79
C SER A 185 18.92 -3.21 -16.86
N GLN A 186 18.84 -1.91 -17.20
CA GLN A 186 19.38 -0.83 -16.37
C GLN A 186 18.68 -0.76 -15.01
N ASP A 187 17.39 -1.09 -15.01
CA ASP A 187 16.51 -1.00 -13.85
C ASP A 187 16.39 -2.33 -13.08
N ASN A 188 17.23 -3.33 -13.40
CA ASN A 188 17.24 -4.66 -12.78
C ASN A 188 15.89 -5.44 -12.86
N PHE A 189 15.03 -5.07 -13.81
CA PHE A 189 13.76 -5.75 -14.08
C PHE A 189 13.94 -7.00 -14.94
N LEU A 190 15.16 -7.31 -15.38
CA LEU A 190 15.49 -8.55 -16.05
C LEU A 190 16.31 -9.48 -15.16
N ARG A 191 15.87 -10.73 -15.09
CA ARG A 191 16.64 -11.85 -14.56
C ARG A 191 17.84 -12.12 -15.48
N LYS A 192 18.94 -12.55 -14.86
CA LYS A 192 20.14 -13.01 -15.59
C LYS A 192 19.87 -14.24 -16.44
N GLU A 193 18.96 -15.10 -16.00
CA GLU A 193 18.56 -16.32 -16.68
C GLU A 193 17.06 -16.31 -16.95
N ALA A 194 16.66 -16.95 -18.05
CA ALA A 194 15.26 -17.13 -18.42
C ALA A 194 14.54 -18.02 -17.39
N SER A 195 13.27 -17.71 -17.13
CA SER A 195 12.41 -18.54 -16.29
C SER A 195 12.09 -19.86 -17.01
N PRO A 196 12.43 -21.02 -16.43
CA PRO A 196 12.26 -22.32 -17.09
C PRO A 196 10.80 -22.71 -17.34
N ASP A 197 9.86 -22.13 -16.58
CA ASP A 197 8.42 -22.41 -16.67
C ASP A 197 7.65 -21.42 -17.57
N PHE A 198 8.34 -20.70 -18.47
CA PHE A 198 7.68 -19.74 -19.33
C PHE A 198 6.97 -20.39 -20.52
N GLU A 199 5.64 -20.52 -20.41
CA GLU A 199 4.75 -20.73 -21.55
C GLU A 199 3.73 -19.60 -21.58
N PHE A 200 3.72 -18.81 -22.65
CA PHE A 200 2.67 -17.82 -22.87
C PHE A 200 1.34 -18.58 -23.06
N SER A 201 0.55 -18.67 -22.00
CA SER A 201 -0.75 -19.34 -22.04
C SER A 201 -1.78 -18.42 -22.69
N LYS A 202 -2.79 -18.98 -23.34
CA LYS A 202 -3.94 -18.20 -23.85
C LYS A 202 -4.90 -17.78 -22.73
N GLU A 203 -4.53 -17.99 -21.47
CA GLU A 203 -5.37 -17.80 -20.29
C GLU A 203 -5.45 -16.31 -19.88
N TYR A 204 -5.56 -15.45 -20.89
CA TYR A 204 -5.85 -14.02 -20.77
C TYR A 204 -7.36 -13.79 -20.93
N GLY A 205 -7.86 -12.68 -20.39
CA GLY A 205 -9.28 -12.31 -20.40
C GLY A 205 -9.96 -12.46 -19.04
N ARG A 206 -11.24 -12.87 -19.02
CA ARG A 206 -12.16 -12.70 -17.87
C ARG A 206 -11.64 -13.18 -16.50
N ASN A 207 -10.85 -14.25 -16.44
CA ASN A 207 -10.31 -14.76 -15.17
C ASN A 207 -9.23 -13.83 -14.60
N VAL A 208 -8.36 -13.30 -15.46
CA VAL A 208 -7.35 -12.30 -15.09
C VAL A 208 -8.04 -11.00 -14.67
N THR A 209 -9.08 -10.58 -15.40
CA THR A 209 -9.91 -9.41 -15.06
C THR A 209 -10.55 -9.56 -13.69
N ALA A 210 -11.19 -10.70 -13.41
CA ALA A 210 -11.82 -10.97 -12.12
C ALA A 210 -10.79 -10.94 -10.99
N ARG A 211 -9.64 -11.60 -11.17
CA ARG A 211 -8.56 -11.61 -10.18
C ARG A 211 -7.97 -10.21 -9.94
N ARG A 212 -7.81 -9.40 -11.00
CA ARG A 212 -7.40 -7.99 -10.89
C ARG A 212 -8.41 -7.18 -10.08
N GLN A 213 -9.71 -7.36 -10.33
CA GLN A 213 -10.78 -6.67 -9.59
C GLN A 213 -10.83 -7.10 -8.12
N GLU A 214 -10.59 -8.38 -7.82
CA GLU A 214 -10.45 -8.88 -6.46
C GLU A 214 -9.26 -8.22 -5.75
N LEU A 215 -8.09 -8.16 -6.38
CA LEU A 215 -6.91 -7.48 -5.83
C LEU A 215 -7.13 -5.98 -5.63
N ALA A 216 -7.77 -5.30 -6.59
CA ALA A 216 -8.17 -3.89 -6.45
C ALA A 216 -9.05 -3.68 -5.22
N THR A 217 -10.05 -4.55 -5.03
CA THR A 217 -10.94 -4.50 -3.87
C THR A 217 -10.19 -4.70 -2.56
N VAL A 218 -9.24 -5.64 -2.51
CA VAL A 218 -8.39 -5.87 -1.32
C VAL A 218 -7.56 -4.63 -1.01
N VAL A 219 -6.95 -4.01 -2.02
CA VAL A 219 -6.18 -2.78 -1.88
C VAL A 219 -7.04 -1.63 -1.37
N ASP A 220 -8.22 -1.41 -1.97
CA ASP A 220 -9.14 -0.33 -1.58
C ASP A 220 -9.64 -0.50 -0.14
N VAL A 221 -10.02 -1.71 0.26
CA VAL A 221 -10.43 -2.02 1.64
C VAL A 221 -9.26 -1.79 2.61
N THR A 222 -8.04 -2.14 2.19
CA THR A 222 -6.83 -1.92 3.01
C THR A 222 -6.54 -0.44 3.19
N LEU A 223 -6.58 0.35 2.11
CA LEU A 223 -6.43 1.80 2.14
C LEU A 223 -7.50 2.46 3.02
N PHE A 224 -8.76 2.04 2.90
CA PHE A 224 -9.84 2.52 3.75
C PHE A 224 -9.58 2.24 5.24
N ASN A 225 -9.14 1.03 5.57
CA ASN A 225 -8.79 0.68 6.95
C ASN A 225 -7.59 1.48 7.46
N PHE A 226 -6.60 1.70 6.60
CA PHE A 226 -5.42 2.50 6.93
C PHE A 226 -5.79 3.97 7.19
N ASP A 227 -6.54 4.61 6.29
CA ASP A 227 -7.05 5.98 6.48
C ASP A 227 -7.94 6.08 7.74
N THR A 228 -8.76 5.07 8.00
CA THR A 228 -9.54 4.97 9.23
C THR A 228 -8.64 4.92 10.47
N PHE A 229 -7.56 4.12 10.44
CA PHE A 229 -6.56 4.07 11.50
C PHE A 229 -5.91 5.44 11.71
N VAL A 230 -5.42 6.08 10.64
CA VAL A 230 -4.77 7.40 10.70
C VAL A 230 -5.71 8.45 11.27
N LYS A 231 -7.00 8.43 10.87
CA LYS A 231 -8.03 9.30 11.44
C LYS A 231 -8.19 9.07 12.93
N TRP A 232 -8.30 7.82 13.39
CA TRP A 232 -8.39 7.52 14.81
C TRP A 232 -7.11 7.83 15.57
N ASP A 233 -5.93 7.54 15.01
CA ASP A 233 -4.63 7.89 15.58
C ASP A 233 -4.53 9.40 15.77
N ARG A 234 -4.86 10.20 14.76
CA ARG A 234 -4.93 11.66 14.87
C ARG A 234 -5.90 12.10 15.95
N PHE A 235 -7.09 11.48 15.98
CA PHE A 235 -8.17 11.85 16.88
C PHE A 235 -7.88 11.53 18.36
N TYR A 236 -7.18 10.43 18.64
CA TYR A 236 -6.91 9.95 20.01
C TYR A 236 -5.46 10.21 20.49
N ARG A 237 -4.49 10.37 19.58
CA ARG A 237 -3.04 10.45 19.90
C ARG A 237 -2.33 11.71 19.41
N GLY A 238 -2.96 12.57 18.60
CA GLY A 238 -2.40 13.87 18.23
C GLY A 238 -1.38 13.86 17.08
N ASP A 239 -1.73 13.21 15.96
CA ASP A 239 -0.98 13.21 14.68
C ASP A 239 0.39 12.51 14.74
N THR A 240 0.46 11.39 15.47
CA THR A 240 1.68 10.56 15.58
C THR A 240 1.93 9.65 14.39
N ALA A 241 0.90 9.30 13.62
CA ALA A 241 1.04 8.57 12.37
C ALA A 241 1.60 9.46 11.25
N LYS A 242 2.91 9.71 11.26
CA LYS A 242 3.60 10.18 10.04
C LYS A 242 3.59 9.06 9.00
N SER A 243 3.38 9.45 7.74
CA SER A 243 3.18 8.58 6.57
C SER A 243 4.02 7.30 6.63
N LEU A 244 3.37 6.14 6.86
CA LEU A 244 4.05 4.84 6.96
C LEU A 244 4.59 4.33 5.61
N GLY A 245 4.70 5.19 4.59
CA GLY A 245 5.13 4.90 3.21
C GLY A 245 4.14 4.03 2.41
N VAL A 246 3.30 3.26 3.08
CA VAL A 246 2.48 2.21 2.47
C VAL A 246 1.18 2.70 1.86
N GLU A 247 0.72 3.90 2.22
CA GLU A 247 -0.31 4.58 1.45
C GLU A 247 0.11 4.73 -0.01
N ARG A 248 1.35 5.16 -0.30
CA ARG A 248 1.79 5.39 -1.68
C ARG A 248 1.86 4.11 -2.52
N LEU A 249 2.40 3.04 -1.93
CA LEU A 249 2.48 1.74 -2.58
C LEU A 249 1.08 1.19 -2.87
N LEU A 250 0.21 1.18 -1.87
CA LEU A 250 -1.15 0.67 -2.03
C LEU A 250 -1.99 1.57 -2.97
N GLU A 251 -1.88 2.89 -2.86
CA GLU A 251 -2.56 3.85 -3.75
C GLU A 251 -2.17 3.62 -5.20
N GLY A 252 -0.87 3.53 -5.50
CA GLY A 252 -0.50 3.30 -6.88
C GLY A 252 -0.83 1.89 -7.37
N LEU A 253 -0.72 0.84 -6.55
CA LEU A 253 -1.24 -0.48 -6.92
C LEU A 253 -2.74 -0.44 -7.21
N GLY A 254 -3.52 0.32 -6.43
CA GLY A 254 -4.94 0.59 -6.70
C GLY A 254 -5.14 1.30 -8.04
N HIS A 255 -4.36 2.34 -8.33
CA HIS A 255 -4.39 3.02 -9.64
C HIS A 255 -4.05 2.09 -10.81
N ILE A 256 -3.14 1.13 -10.61
CA ILE A 256 -2.72 0.18 -11.63
C ILE A 256 -3.82 -0.84 -11.92
N PHE A 257 -4.39 -1.42 -10.86
CA PHE A 257 -5.48 -2.36 -11.05
C PHE A 257 -6.71 -1.69 -11.64
N ASN A 258 -6.86 -0.38 -11.48
CA ASN A 258 -7.92 0.44 -12.08
C ASN A 258 -7.49 1.19 -13.36
N TRP A 259 -6.31 0.92 -13.92
CA TRP A 259 -5.72 1.72 -15.01
C TRP A 259 -6.60 1.79 -16.26
N GLY A 260 -7.22 0.68 -16.66
CA GLY A 260 -8.12 0.62 -17.82
C GLY A 260 -9.37 1.49 -17.69
N GLU A 261 -9.86 1.70 -16.47
CA GLU A 261 -11.01 2.58 -16.19
C GLU A 261 -10.60 4.06 -16.12
N LEU A 262 -9.42 4.34 -15.56
CA LEU A 262 -8.94 5.70 -15.30
C LEU A 262 -8.35 6.41 -16.54
N HIS A 263 -7.72 5.66 -17.45
CA HIS A 263 -6.92 6.25 -18.54
C HIS A 263 -7.48 5.98 -19.95
N GLY A 264 -8.60 5.26 -20.05
CA GLY A 264 -9.11 4.77 -21.33
C GLY A 264 -8.24 3.61 -21.82
N ALA A 265 -8.73 2.39 -21.64
CA ALA A 265 -7.98 1.19 -21.98
C ALA A 265 -7.55 1.20 -23.46
N PRO A 266 -6.28 0.87 -23.78
CA PRO A 266 -5.84 0.70 -25.15
C PRO A 266 -6.70 -0.32 -25.90
N GLU A 267 -6.79 -0.18 -27.23
CA GLU A 267 -7.48 -1.17 -28.06
C GLU A 267 -6.89 -2.56 -27.82
N GLY A 268 -7.75 -3.54 -27.51
CA GLY A 268 -7.35 -4.92 -27.20
C GLY A 268 -7.00 -5.19 -25.73
N PHE A 269 -7.07 -4.20 -24.83
CA PHE A 269 -6.78 -4.39 -23.40
C PHE A 269 -7.71 -5.40 -22.73
N GLU A 270 -9.01 -5.45 -23.06
CA GLU A 270 -9.94 -6.45 -22.49
C GLU A 270 -9.60 -7.90 -22.89
N THR A 271 -8.85 -8.06 -23.98
CA THR A 271 -8.43 -9.36 -24.52
C THR A 271 -7.11 -9.85 -23.92
N ILE A 272 -6.21 -8.93 -23.57
CA ILE A 272 -4.87 -9.25 -23.06
C ILE A 272 -4.79 -9.06 -21.54
N ASP A 273 -5.51 -8.10 -20.96
CA ASP A 273 -5.47 -7.68 -19.54
C ASP A 273 -4.02 -7.68 -18.97
N PHE A 274 -3.84 -7.87 -17.66
CA PHE A 274 -2.54 -7.94 -17.01
C PHE A 274 -1.85 -9.31 -17.21
N ASP A 275 -0.52 -9.35 -17.09
CA ASP A 275 0.21 -10.63 -16.98
C ASP A 275 -0.19 -11.34 -15.67
N PRO A 276 -0.65 -12.61 -15.68
CA PRO A 276 -0.96 -13.35 -14.46
C PRO A 276 0.18 -13.38 -13.45
N ARG A 277 1.43 -13.42 -13.90
CA ARG A 277 2.63 -13.42 -13.04
C ARG A 277 2.86 -12.05 -12.39
N LEU A 278 2.46 -10.98 -13.07
CA LEU A 278 2.44 -9.64 -12.47
C LEU A 278 1.39 -9.59 -11.35
N LEU A 279 0.20 -10.18 -11.58
CA LEU A 279 -0.82 -10.29 -10.53
C LEU A 279 -0.35 -11.18 -9.37
N ASP A 280 0.33 -12.30 -9.62
CA ASP A 280 0.93 -13.15 -8.58
C ASP A 280 1.94 -12.39 -7.73
N ALA A 281 2.86 -11.66 -8.37
CA ALA A 281 3.87 -10.87 -7.68
C ALA A 281 3.23 -9.74 -6.86
N ALA A 282 2.23 -9.06 -7.42
CA ALA A 282 1.51 -8.01 -6.74
C ALA A 282 0.69 -8.55 -5.55
N GLU A 283 0.00 -9.67 -5.71
CA GLU A 283 -0.75 -10.34 -4.63
C GLU A 283 0.17 -10.72 -3.46
N LYS A 284 1.33 -11.30 -3.77
CA LYS A 284 2.35 -11.65 -2.76
C LYS A 284 2.85 -10.39 -2.03
N SER A 285 3.13 -9.32 -2.76
CA SER A 285 3.59 -8.05 -2.17
C SER A 285 2.50 -7.41 -1.28
N VAL A 286 1.27 -7.27 -1.79
CA VAL A 286 0.12 -6.73 -1.06
C VAL A 286 -0.14 -7.56 0.20
N SER A 287 -0.21 -8.88 0.09
CA SER A 287 -0.46 -9.77 1.23
C SER A 287 0.63 -9.67 2.29
N SER A 288 1.90 -9.64 1.88
CA SER A 288 3.04 -9.46 2.78
C SER A 288 2.97 -8.12 3.54
N LYS A 289 2.63 -7.03 2.85
CA LYS A 289 2.45 -5.71 3.48
C LYS A 289 1.26 -5.71 4.43
N ILE A 290 0.09 -6.20 4.01
CA ILE A 290 -1.10 -6.30 4.87
C ILE A 290 -0.74 -7.08 6.15
N GLN A 291 -0.09 -8.22 6.01
CA GLN A 291 0.34 -9.04 7.13
C GLN A 291 1.31 -8.27 8.05
N TYR A 292 2.30 -7.57 7.49
CA TYR A 292 3.23 -6.75 8.27
C TYR A 292 2.49 -5.68 9.10
N TYR A 293 1.59 -4.89 8.50
CA TYR A 293 0.86 -3.84 9.23
C TYR A 293 -0.18 -4.40 10.20
N ALA A 294 -0.81 -5.53 9.87
CA ALA A 294 -1.66 -6.24 10.81
C ALA A 294 -0.87 -6.69 12.04
N LEU A 295 0.34 -7.23 11.87
CA LEU A 295 1.22 -7.60 12.99
C LEU A 295 1.68 -6.41 13.84
N GLN A 296 1.81 -5.22 13.23
CA GLN A 296 2.06 -3.96 13.95
C GLN A 296 0.81 -3.38 14.63
N GLY A 297 -0.37 -3.98 14.42
CA GLY A 297 -1.64 -3.50 14.95
C GLY A 297 -2.17 -2.24 14.28
N VAL A 298 -1.74 -1.93 13.06
CA VAL A 298 -2.19 -0.77 12.26
C VAL A 298 -3.39 -1.12 11.39
N LEU A 299 -3.46 -2.38 10.95
CA LEU A 299 -4.59 -2.93 10.17
C LEU A 299 -5.38 -3.95 11.00
N PRO A 300 -6.62 -4.28 10.57
CA PRO A 300 -7.40 -5.34 11.20
C PRO A 300 -6.61 -6.65 11.27
N GLN A 301 -6.68 -7.32 12.42
CA GLN A 301 -6.02 -8.61 12.65
C GLN A 301 -7.04 -9.75 12.50
N THR A 302 -6.61 -10.89 11.95
CA THR A 302 -7.38 -12.14 12.12
C THR A 302 -7.36 -12.56 13.59
N PRO A 303 -8.29 -13.41 14.05
CA PRO A 303 -8.27 -13.92 15.43
C PRO A 303 -6.94 -14.58 15.81
N GLU A 304 -6.31 -15.30 14.88
CA GLU A 304 -5.00 -15.94 15.07
C GLU A 304 -3.89 -14.90 15.19
N GLN A 305 -3.88 -13.88 14.33
CA GLN A 305 -2.92 -12.78 14.40
C GLN A 305 -3.08 -11.98 15.70
N GLN A 306 -4.31 -11.74 16.13
CA GLN A 306 -4.60 -11.06 17.39
C GLN A 306 -4.12 -11.88 18.59
N ALA A 307 -4.35 -13.19 18.59
CA ALA A 307 -3.84 -14.10 19.62
C ALA A 307 -2.31 -14.13 19.66
N ALA A 308 -1.65 -14.19 18.50
CA ALA A 308 -0.20 -14.15 18.39
C ALA A 308 0.39 -12.79 18.85
N PHE A 309 -0.24 -11.68 18.46
CA PHE A 309 0.14 -10.36 18.93
C PHE A 309 0.04 -10.25 20.45
N VAL A 310 -1.09 -10.68 21.03
CA VAL A 310 -1.29 -10.65 22.49
C VAL A 310 -0.29 -11.56 23.20
N ALA A 311 0.00 -12.76 22.66
CA ALA A 311 1.00 -13.65 23.23
C ALA A 311 2.40 -13.00 23.28
N ASN A 312 2.83 -12.40 22.17
CA ASN A 312 4.11 -11.67 22.09
C ASN A 312 4.13 -10.46 23.03
N VAL A 313 3.01 -9.74 23.10
CA VAL A 313 2.86 -8.57 23.98
C VAL A 313 2.90 -8.95 25.45
N LEU A 314 2.47 -10.16 25.82
CA LEU A 314 2.50 -10.65 27.20
C LEU A 314 3.79 -11.38 27.56
N ASP A 315 4.66 -11.65 26.57
CA ASP A 315 5.98 -12.26 26.74
C ASP A 315 7.03 -11.22 27.15
N PHE A 316 6.83 -10.63 28.33
CA PHE A 316 7.79 -9.74 28.98
C PHE A 316 7.78 -9.99 30.48
N ASN A 317 8.85 -9.58 31.15
CA ASN A 317 8.88 -9.56 32.61
C ASN A 317 8.27 -8.23 33.11
N PRO A 318 7.14 -8.23 33.84
CA PRO A 318 6.54 -7.00 34.35
C PRO A 318 7.48 -6.16 35.19
N LEU A 319 8.41 -6.80 35.92
CA LEU A 319 9.38 -6.11 36.74
C LEU A 319 10.29 -5.20 35.91
N ASP A 320 10.60 -5.57 34.66
CA ASP A 320 11.46 -4.77 33.79
C ASP A 320 10.78 -3.43 33.48
N ILE A 321 9.49 -3.44 33.16
CA ILE A 321 8.70 -2.22 32.94
C ILE A 321 8.66 -1.39 34.23
N TRP A 322 8.28 -2.01 35.36
CA TRP A 322 8.15 -1.28 36.63
C TRP A 322 9.48 -0.66 37.09
N SER A 323 10.60 -1.36 36.90
CA SER A 323 11.92 -0.88 37.28
C SER A 323 12.46 0.24 36.36
N GLY A 324 11.88 0.37 35.15
CA GLY A 324 12.23 1.41 34.20
C GLY A 324 11.47 2.72 34.39
N ILE A 325 10.48 2.78 35.29
CA ILE A 325 9.75 4.02 35.59
C ILE A 325 10.51 4.79 36.68
N HIS A 326 10.94 6.00 36.36
CA HIS A 326 11.64 6.89 37.29
C HIS A 326 10.71 7.97 37.85
N THR A 327 10.74 8.19 39.15
CA THR A 327 10.04 9.28 39.82
C THR A 327 11.00 10.41 40.15
N VAL A 328 10.54 11.65 40.01
CA VAL A 328 11.37 12.84 40.27
C VAL A 328 10.53 13.87 41.04
N GLY A 329 11.12 14.50 42.06
CA GLY A 329 10.49 15.58 42.82
C GLY A 329 9.56 15.11 43.95
N PHE A 330 9.71 13.87 44.40
CA PHE A 330 9.04 13.30 45.57
C PHE A 330 9.93 13.30 46.81
N ASP A 331 10.89 14.22 46.89
CA ASP A 331 11.80 14.34 48.03
C ASP A 331 11.18 15.16 49.17
N GLU A 332 11.59 14.89 50.41
CA GLU A 332 11.25 15.73 51.57
C GLU A 332 11.83 17.16 51.41
N LYS A 333 11.14 18.15 51.95
CA LYS A 333 11.59 19.55 51.98
C LYS A 333 11.87 19.97 53.42
N GLU A 334 12.80 20.89 53.66
CA GLU A 334 13.26 21.30 55.01
C GLU A 334 12.12 21.59 56.01
N ASP A 335 10.99 22.15 55.55
CA ASP A 335 9.84 22.52 56.38
C ASP A 335 8.54 21.77 56.04
N GLN A 336 8.59 20.74 55.20
CA GLN A 336 7.38 20.03 54.75
C GLN A 336 7.59 18.51 54.70
N GLU A 337 6.67 17.77 55.31
CA GLU A 337 6.61 16.31 55.18
C GLU A 337 5.99 15.92 53.84
N LEU A 338 6.57 14.90 53.21
CA LEU A 338 5.99 14.28 52.04
C LEU A 338 4.71 13.54 52.44
N LEU A 339 3.58 13.93 51.88
CA LEU A 339 2.30 13.26 52.15
C LEU A 339 2.15 11.96 51.37
N ILE A 340 2.73 11.90 50.19
CA ILE A 340 2.56 10.82 49.21
C ILE A 340 3.95 10.40 48.75
N THR A 341 4.36 9.18 49.07
CA THR A 341 5.69 8.69 48.69
C THR A 341 5.70 8.14 47.27
N GLU A 342 6.90 8.05 46.69
CA GLU A 342 7.13 7.35 45.42
C GLU A 342 6.59 5.93 45.46
N GLU A 343 6.87 5.19 46.55
CA GLU A 343 6.46 3.80 46.69
C GLU A 343 4.94 3.66 46.70
N GLU A 344 4.22 4.61 47.31
CA GLU A 344 2.76 4.63 47.31
C GLU A 344 2.21 4.85 45.90
N VAL A 345 2.76 5.80 45.14
CA VAL A 345 2.34 6.05 43.74
C VAL A 345 2.59 4.83 42.86
N LEU A 346 3.80 4.27 42.91
CA LEU A 346 4.15 3.10 42.10
C LEU A 346 3.35 1.85 42.51
N ALA A 347 3.08 1.67 43.80
CA ALA A 347 2.23 0.59 44.30
C ALA A 347 0.80 0.71 43.77
N GLU A 348 0.22 1.91 43.77
CA GLU A 348 -1.13 2.11 43.27
C GLU A 348 -1.24 1.95 41.76
N LEU A 349 -0.23 2.39 41.00
CA LEU A 349 -0.17 2.10 39.57
C LEU A 349 -0.09 0.59 39.29
N ARG A 350 0.74 -0.14 40.04
CA ARG A 350 0.85 -1.61 39.93
C ARG A 350 -0.44 -2.33 40.30
N ASN A 351 -1.21 -1.78 41.23
CA ASN A 351 -2.50 -2.32 41.60
C ASN A 351 -3.59 -2.00 40.56
N SER A 352 -3.49 -0.85 39.90
CA SER A 352 -4.51 -0.32 39.00
C SER A 352 -4.37 -0.81 37.57
N PHE A 353 -3.14 -0.98 37.07
CA PHE A 353 -2.85 -1.23 35.65
C PHE A 353 -2.09 -2.53 35.40
N PRO A 354 -2.34 -3.19 34.25
CA PRO A 354 -1.41 -4.13 33.66
C PRO A 354 -0.08 -3.43 33.33
N ALA A 355 1.05 -4.09 33.60
CA ALA A 355 2.37 -3.49 33.37
C ALA A 355 2.56 -3.04 31.91
N TYR A 356 2.02 -3.77 30.94
CA TYR A 356 2.17 -3.45 29.51
C TYR A 356 1.67 -2.04 29.14
N PHE A 357 0.62 -1.54 29.81
CA PHE A 357 0.10 -0.19 29.58
C PHE A 357 1.09 0.92 29.94
N LEU A 358 2.05 0.61 30.81
CA LEU A 358 3.05 1.55 31.27
C LEU A 358 4.38 1.38 30.54
N LYS A 359 4.48 0.49 29.53
CA LYS A 359 5.73 0.25 28.78
C LYS A 359 6.33 1.51 28.13
N ARG A 360 5.51 2.54 27.91
CA ARG A 360 5.93 3.82 27.33
C ARG A 360 6.18 4.89 28.39
N VAL A 361 5.73 4.70 29.63
CA VAL A 361 5.95 5.66 30.71
C VAL A 361 7.38 5.49 31.20
N GLU A 362 8.21 6.50 30.97
CA GLU A 362 9.60 6.54 31.43
C GLU A 362 9.71 7.21 32.79
N SER A 363 8.90 8.23 33.05
CA SER A 363 8.97 8.96 34.31
C SER A 363 7.67 9.61 34.77
N ILE A 364 7.55 9.75 36.10
CA ILE A 364 6.51 10.50 36.79
C ILE A 364 7.18 11.62 37.56
N VAL A 365 6.95 12.85 37.12
CA VAL A 365 7.69 14.02 37.61
C VAL A 365 6.74 14.96 38.33
N LYS A 366 7.01 15.18 39.62
CA LYS A 366 6.40 16.27 40.37
C LYS A 366 7.05 17.58 39.95
N LYS A 367 6.24 18.52 39.45
CA LYS A 367 6.65 19.89 39.11
C LYS A 367 5.82 20.92 39.85
N GLU A 368 6.38 22.09 40.08
CA GLU A 368 5.57 23.27 40.37
C GLU A 368 4.90 23.74 39.08
N ASN A 369 3.67 24.25 39.17
CA ASN A 369 2.95 24.76 38.00
C ASN A 369 3.48 26.14 37.58
N THR A 370 4.74 26.20 37.17
CA THR A 370 5.44 27.43 36.77
C THR A 370 5.13 27.84 35.34
N GLU A 371 4.87 26.87 34.44
CA GLU A 371 4.54 27.12 33.03
C GLU A 371 3.08 27.57 32.84
N GLY A 372 2.21 27.36 33.82
CA GLY A 372 0.81 27.74 33.74
C GLY A 372 0.12 27.10 32.55
N PHE A 373 -0.07 25.78 32.57
CA PHE A 373 -1.07 25.14 31.70
C PHE A 373 -2.43 25.74 32.02
N LYS A 374 -2.78 26.77 31.27
CA LYS A 374 -3.97 27.59 31.46
C LYS A 374 -5.06 27.01 30.58
N VAL A 375 -5.88 26.14 31.14
CA VAL A 375 -7.16 25.81 30.49
C VAL A 375 -8.14 26.91 30.90
N PHE A 376 -8.55 27.75 29.96
CA PHE A 376 -9.52 28.82 30.22
C PHE A 376 -10.93 28.33 29.95
N SER A 377 -11.84 28.46 30.91
CA SER A 377 -13.26 28.22 30.67
C SER A 377 -13.78 29.12 29.54
N LYS A 378 -14.94 28.79 28.95
CA LYS A 378 -15.61 29.67 27.96
C LYS A 378 -15.95 31.06 28.52
N GLU A 379 -15.89 31.23 29.83
CA GLU A 379 -16.13 32.47 30.57
C GLU A 379 -14.82 33.16 31.00
N GLY A 380 -13.66 32.70 30.53
CA GLY A 380 -12.34 33.30 30.80
C GLY A 380 -11.71 32.94 32.15
N LYS A 381 -12.27 31.99 32.90
CA LYS A 381 -11.72 31.58 34.20
C LYS A 381 -10.61 30.54 34.06
N ARG A 382 -9.56 30.70 34.86
CA ARG A 382 -8.38 29.83 34.88
C ARG A 382 -8.69 28.52 35.61
N LEU A 383 -8.51 27.40 34.91
CA LEU A 383 -8.42 26.08 35.51
C LEU A 383 -6.94 25.74 35.68
N GLU A 384 -6.55 25.32 36.87
CA GLU A 384 -5.21 24.78 37.11
C GLU A 384 -5.22 23.30 36.77
N ALA A 385 -4.40 22.90 35.79
CA ALA A 385 -4.21 21.49 35.46
C ALA A 385 -3.57 20.77 36.66
N ALA A 386 -4.13 19.62 37.03
CA ALA A 386 -3.61 18.79 38.12
C ALA A 386 -2.38 17.98 37.66
N GLY A 387 -2.39 17.51 36.41
CA GLY A 387 -1.29 16.80 35.75
C GLY A 387 -1.24 17.07 34.25
N CYS A 388 -0.25 16.48 33.57
CA CYS A 388 -0.10 16.51 32.12
C CYS A 388 0.73 15.34 31.60
N PHE A 389 0.21 14.65 30.60
CA PHE A 389 0.94 13.70 29.79
C PHE A 389 1.81 14.42 28.73
N ARG A 390 3.09 14.04 28.65
CA ARG A 390 4.08 14.59 27.73
C ARG A 390 4.70 13.50 26.87
N ASP A 391 4.57 13.66 25.56
CA ASP A 391 5.25 12.84 24.58
C ASP A 391 6.74 13.14 24.52
N ILE A 392 7.57 12.10 24.55
CA ILE A 392 9.00 12.17 24.27
C ILE A 392 9.24 11.56 22.89
N THR A 393 9.41 12.44 21.90
CA THR A 393 9.63 12.02 20.51
C THR A 393 11.11 12.07 20.13
N ARG A 394 11.57 11.11 19.33
CA ARG A 394 12.87 11.13 18.65
C ARG A 394 12.62 10.89 17.17
N GLU A 395 13.21 11.72 16.30
CA GLU A 395 13.00 11.65 14.84
C GLU A 395 11.52 11.71 14.42
N GLY A 396 10.68 12.38 15.24
CA GLY A 396 9.24 12.47 15.01
C GLY A 396 8.44 11.21 15.36
N GLN A 397 9.06 10.21 15.99
CA GLN A 397 8.39 9.03 16.53
C GLN A 397 8.32 9.10 18.05
N LEU A 398 7.19 8.71 18.65
CA LEU A 398 7.07 8.58 20.10
C LEU A 398 7.94 7.43 20.61
N VAL A 399 8.91 7.74 21.45
CA VAL A 399 9.82 6.74 22.05
C VAL A 399 9.35 6.39 23.46
N SER A 400 9.05 7.41 24.26
CA SER A 400 8.60 7.29 25.64
C SER A 400 7.65 8.43 25.99
N ALA A 401 7.13 8.41 27.21
CA ALA A 401 6.23 9.40 27.76
C ALA A 401 6.63 9.76 29.18
N ARG A 402 6.32 10.99 29.56
CA ARG A 402 6.48 11.51 30.91
C ARG A 402 5.13 11.98 31.43
N ILE A 403 4.81 11.62 32.65
CA ILE A 403 3.66 12.15 33.37
C ILE A 403 4.15 13.26 34.29
N GLU A 404 3.64 14.48 34.10
CA GLU A 404 3.93 15.63 34.96
C GLU A 404 2.79 15.83 35.95
N TRP A 405 3.09 16.02 37.23
CA TRP A 405 2.11 16.25 38.28
C TRP A 405 2.33 17.59 38.97
N TYR A 406 1.28 18.39 39.07
CA TYR A 406 1.37 19.80 39.49
C TYR A 406 0.76 20.06 40.88
N SER A 407 -0.16 19.23 41.36
CA SER A 407 -0.77 19.40 42.69
C SER A 407 0.24 19.15 43.82
N SER A 408 0.12 19.85 44.96
CA SER A 408 1.04 19.69 46.08
C SER A 408 1.00 18.27 46.66
N VAL A 409 2.17 17.67 46.84
CA VAL A 409 2.36 16.36 47.50
C VAL A 409 2.95 16.51 48.91
N TRP A 410 3.10 17.74 49.39
CA TRP A 410 3.67 18.07 50.69
C TRP A 410 2.63 18.66 51.66
N ALA A 411 2.87 18.49 52.96
CA ALA A 411 2.17 19.20 54.04
C ALA A 411 3.17 19.82 55.01
N GLU A 412 2.75 20.89 55.69
CA GLU A 412 3.53 21.45 56.80
C GLU A 412 3.71 20.40 57.91
N VAL A 413 4.94 20.28 58.41
CA VAL A 413 5.31 19.34 59.49
C VAL A 413 4.52 19.70 60.76
N LYS A 414 3.69 18.80 61.26
CA LYS A 414 3.05 18.94 62.59
C LYS A 414 3.34 17.72 63.46
N THR A 415 3.70 17.98 64.71
CA THR A 415 4.19 17.01 65.71
C THR A 415 3.15 15.98 66.21
N ALA A 416 1.92 15.95 65.66
CA ALA A 416 0.96 14.86 65.81
C ALA A 416 -0.13 14.95 64.73
N GLN A 417 -0.34 13.90 63.93
CA GLN A 417 -1.45 13.84 62.99
C GLN A 417 -2.76 13.55 63.72
N THR A 418 -3.68 14.52 63.71
CA THR A 418 -5.08 14.32 64.10
C THR A 418 -5.79 13.35 63.14
N GLU A 419 -6.89 12.72 63.57
CA GLU A 419 -7.71 11.88 62.67
C GLU A 419 -8.27 12.65 61.46
N GLU A 420 -8.43 13.97 61.60
CA GLU A 420 -8.83 14.86 60.51
C GLU A 420 -7.70 15.05 59.48
N GLU A 421 -6.46 15.17 59.94
CA GLU A 421 -5.27 15.25 59.08
C GLU A 421 -5.00 13.92 58.35
N LYS A 422 -5.24 12.78 59.00
CA LYS A 422 -5.19 11.46 58.32
C LYS A 422 -6.22 11.36 57.20
N LYS A 423 -7.47 11.76 57.46
CA LYS A 423 -8.52 11.80 56.42
C LYS A 423 -8.18 12.78 55.30
N ALA A 424 -7.62 13.95 55.63
CA ALA A 424 -7.18 14.91 54.63
C ALA A 424 -6.05 14.36 53.76
N ARG A 425 -5.11 13.61 54.34
CA ARG A 425 -4.06 12.89 53.60
C ARG A 425 -4.64 11.85 52.66
N GLU A 426 -5.56 11.00 53.13
CA GLU A 426 -6.22 9.97 52.30
C GLU A 426 -6.94 10.60 51.10
N VAL A 427 -7.68 11.69 51.31
CA VAL A 427 -8.35 12.42 50.22
C VAL A 427 -7.35 13.00 49.21
N ARG A 428 -6.20 13.53 49.68
CA ARG A 428 -5.16 14.05 48.78
C ARG A 428 -4.45 12.95 47.98
N LEU A 429 -4.19 11.80 48.61
CA LEU A 429 -3.62 10.65 47.95
C LEU A 429 -4.57 10.14 46.86
N ASP A 430 -5.85 9.95 47.19
CA ASP A 430 -6.87 9.49 46.24
C ASP A 430 -6.97 10.44 45.03
N SER A 431 -7.06 11.75 45.27
CA SER A 431 -7.07 12.76 44.21
C SER A 431 -5.79 12.81 43.37
N THR A 432 -4.63 12.50 43.98
CA THR A 432 -3.35 12.46 43.25
C THR A 432 -3.28 11.24 42.35
N VAL A 433 -3.64 10.07 42.87
CA VAL A 433 -3.66 8.82 42.09
C VAL A 433 -4.71 8.88 40.99
N GLU A 434 -5.87 9.50 41.24
CA GLU A 434 -6.91 9.79 40.24
C GLU A 434 -6.34 10.56 39.05
N GLY A 435 -5.68 11.69 39.32
CA GLY A 435 -5.05 12.49 38.27
C GLY A 435 -3.89 11.78 37.55
N ILE A 436 -3.07 10.99 38.25
CA ILE A 436 -2.02 10.20 37.58
C ILE A 436 -2.65 9.13 36.69
N ASN A 437 -3.71 8.44 37.14
CA ASN A 437 -4.39 7.42 36.35
C ASN A 437 -5.03 7.99 35.08
N HIS A 438 -5.54 9.22 35.14
CA HIS A 438 -5.96 9.97 33.96
C HIS A 438 -4.83 10.09 32.94
N GLU A 439 -3.65 10.57 33.37
CA GLU A 439 -2.51 10.75 32.46
C GLU A 439 -1.95 9.41 31.95
N VAL A 440 -2.02 8.34 32.75
CA VAL A 440 -1.74 6.97 32.28
C VAL A 440 -2.75 6.56 31.20
N GLY A 441 -4.02 6.99 31.32
CA GLY A 441 -5.03 6.84 30.29
C GLY A 441 -4.58 7.39 28.93
N HIS A 442 -3.89 8.54 28.92
CA HIS A 442 -3.29 9.07 27.69
C HIS A 442 -2.14 8.19 27.17
N ALA A 443 -1.29 7.66 28.07
CA ALA A 443 -0.23 6.72 27.69
C ALA A 443 -0.77 5.44 27.05
N ILE A 444 -1.92 4.95 27.52
CA ILE A 444 -2.57 3.73 27.00
C ILE A 444 -2.98 3.90 25.54
N HIS A 445 -3.36 5.11 25.08
CA HIS A 445 -3.72 5.33 23.68
C HIS A 445 -2.64 4.80 22.73
N PHE A 446 -1.37 4.99 23.06
CA PHE A 446 -0.22 4.64 22.22
C PHE A 446 0.11 3.15 22.17
N VAL A 447 -0.59 2.32 22.94
CA VAL A 447 -0.44 0.87 22.88
C VAL A 447 -1.64 0.15 22.28
N LEU A 448 -2.71 0.88 21.95
CA LEU A 448 -3.90 0.33 21.31
C LEU A 448 -3.64 -0.07 19.85
N THR A 449 -4.20 -1.20 19.43
CA THR A 449 -4.22 -1.60 18.01
C THR A 449 -5.41 -0.99 17.28
N TYR A 450 -5.46 -1.15 15.96
CA TYR A 450 -6.63 -0.81 15.13
C TYR A 450 -7.91 -1.43 15.69
N ASP A 451 -7.89 -2.72 16.03
CA ASP A 451 -9.07 -3.42 16.54
C ASP A 451 -9.50 -2.92 17.93
N ASP A 452 -8.54 -2.52 18.77
CA ASP A 452 -8.83 -1.90 20.06
C ASP A 452 -9.48 -0.52 19.87
N LEU A 453 -8.93 0.33 19.00
CA LEU A 453 -9.48 1.64 18.66
C LEU A 453 -10.86 1.54 18.01
N LYS A 454 -11.07 0.57 17.11
CA LYS A 454 -12.37 0.29 16.50
C LYS A 454 -13.40 -0.07 17.55
N THR A 455 -13.05 -0.97 18.47
CA THR A 455 -13.96 -1.41 19.53
C THR A 455 -14.26 -0.26 20.51
N TRP A 456 -13.25 0.55 20.85
CA TRP A 456 -13.43 1.78 21.63
C TRP A 456 -14.38 2.76 20.94
N HIS A 457 -14.19 3.00 19.65
CA HIS A 457 -15.01 3.91 18.87
C HIS A 457 -16.49 3.47 18.88
N VAL A 458 -16.74 2.16 18.72
CA VAL A 458 -18.10 1.59 18.81
C VAL A 458 -18.67 1.73 20.23
N ALA A 459 -17.90 1.41 21.27
CA ALA A 459 -18.35 1.49 22.66
C ALA A 459 -18.69 2.94 23.05
N SER A 460 -17.80 3.88 22.69
CA SER A 460 -17.99 5.31 22.98
C SER A 460 -19.13 5.94 22.20
N ALA A 461 -19.44 5.47 20.98
CA ALA A 461 -20.57 5.92 20.19
C ALA A 461 -21.93 5.42 20.72
N LYS A 462 -21.98 4.21 21.32
CA LYS A 462 -23.18 3.68 21.98
C LYS A 462 -23.51 4.47 23.24
N ASP A 463 -22.49 4.75 24.06
CA ASP A 463 -22.63 5.59 25.26
C ASP A 463 -22.42 7.06 24.88
N ARG A 464 -23.39 7.69 24.22
CA ARG A 464 -23.24 9.03 23.60
C ARG A 464 -22.87 10.15 24.57
N GLU A 465 -23.20 9.99 25.85
CA GLU A 465 -22.87 10.99 26.87
C GLU A 465 -21.37 10.96 27.22
N ALA A 466 -20.82 12.13 27.50
CA ALA A 466 -19.48 12.19 28.06
C ALA A 466 -19.51 11.57 29.46
N VAL A 467 -18.49 10.77 29.80
CA VAL A 467 -18.38 10.16 31.13
C VAL A 467 -18.13 11.20 32.22
N SER A 468 -17.55 12.34 31.83
CA SER A 468 -17.32 13.44 32.75
C SER A 468 -17.59 14.82 32.16
N TRP A 469 -17.69 15.82 33.04
CA TRP A 469 -17.79 17.22 32.65
C TRP A 469 -16.55 17.68 31.90
N TYR A 470 -15.34 17.26 32.32
CA TYR A 470 -14.11 17.67 31.66
C TYR A 470 -14.04 17.13 30.24
N ALA A 471 -14.35 15.84 30.03
CA ALA A 471 -14.48 15.26 28.69
C ALA A 471 -15.54 16.01 27.84
N LYS A 472 -16.67 16.40 28.45
CA LYS A 472 -17.71 17.20 27.77
C LYS A 472 -17.23 18.60 27.41
N TYR A 473 -16.49 19.26 28.30
CA TYR A 473 -15.92 20.58 28.09
C TYR A 473 -14.86 20.54 26.98
N ALA A 474 -13.94 19.58 27.04
CA ALA A 474 -12.92 19.34 26.02
C ALA A 474 -13.55 19.12 24.64
N LYS A 475 -14.61 18.29 24.55
CA LYS A 475 -15.39 18.08 23.31
C LYS A 475 -16.02 19.37 22.77
N GLY A 476 -16.31 20.33 23.65
CA GLY A 476 -16.85 21.64 23.29
C GLY A 476 -15.80 22.68 22.88
N GLN A 477 -14.51 22.36 22.98
CA GLN A 477 -13.36 23.14 22.50
C GLN A 477 -12.84 22.56 21.18
N ASP A 478 -12.51 21.27 21.20
CA ASP A 478 -12.07 20.51 20.04
C ASP A 478 -12.60 19.07 20.12
N HIS A 479 -13.11 18.56 19.00
CA HIS A 479 -13.72 17.24 18.97
C HIS A 479 -12.69 16.12 19.25
N GLY A 480 -11.45 16.28 18.78
CA GLY A 480 -10.35 15.33 19.05
C GLY A 480 -9.92 15.35 20.51
N MET A 481 -9.69 16.54 21.06
CA MET A 481 -9.41 16.74 22.49
C MET A 481 -10.49 16.06 23.34
N GLY A 482 -11.78 16.29 23.06
CA GLY A 482 -12.87 15.66 23.80
C GLY A 482 -12.88 14.13 23.77
N ALA A 483 -12.41 13.52 22.69
CA ALA A 483 -12.36 12.08 22.56
C ALA A 483 -11.14 11.47 23.27
N ARG A 484 -10.00 12.17 23.21
CA ARG A 484 -8.79 11.82 23.95
C ARG A 484 -9.03 11.89 25.46
N GLU A 485 -9.52 13.02 25.95
CA GLU A 485 -9.89 13.19 27.37
C GLU A 485 -11.00 12.23 27.78
N GLY A 486 -11.99 11.98 26.91
CA GLY A 486 -13.06 11.02 27.17
C GLY A 486 -12.57 9.60 27.42
N PHE A 487 -11.48 9.17 26.77
CA PHE A 487 -10.86 7.88 27.06
C PHE A 487 -10.10 7.89 28.38
N ALA A 488 -9.27 8.91 28.64
CA ALA A 488 -8.50 9.03 29.88
C ALA A 488 -9.40 9.06 31.12
N GLU A 489 -10.49 9.83 31.08
CA GLU A 489 -11.52 9.87 32.12
C GLU A 489 -12.23 8.52 32.29
N THR A 490 -12.41 7.78 31.19
CA THR A 490 -12.99 6.42 31.27
C THR A 490 -12.02 5.47 31.97
N VAL A 491 -10.72 5.57 31.71
CA VAL A 491 -9.68 4.78 32.38
C VAL A 491 -9.62 5.11 33.88
N GLU A 492 -9.65 6.39 34.21
CA GLU A 492 -9.69 6.88 35.59
C GLU A 492 -10.91 6.33 36.34
N LEU A 493 -12.12 6.48 35.79
CA LEU A 493 -13.35 5.93 36.37
C LEU A 493 -13.31 4.41 36.46
N PHE A 494 -12.78 3.71 35.46
CA PHE A 494 -12.66 2.25 35.51
C PHE A 494 -11.73 1.79 36.64
N THR A 495 -10.67 2.54 36.90
CA THR A 495 -9.69 2.21 37.94
C THR A 495 -10.14 2.66 39.34
N HIS A 496 -10.78 3.82 39.51
CA HIS A 496 -11.16 4.31 40.83
C HIS A 496 -12.62 4.05 41.19
N TYR A 497 -13.53 4.21 40.23
CA TYR A 497 -14.98 4.17 40.44
C TYR A 497 -15.70 3.22 39.47
N PRO A 498 -15.31 1.94 39.37
CA PRO A 498 -15.80 1.03 38.32
C PRO A 498 -17.32 0.83 38.33
N MET A 499 -17.95 0.88 39.52
CA MET A 499 -19.40 0.78 39.62
C MET A 499 -20.13 2.02 39.08
N VAL A 500 -19.53 3.20 39.21
CA VAL A 500 -20.08 4.42 38.61
C VAL A 500 -20.01 4.32 37.10
N LEU A 501 -18.85 3.92 36.55
CA LEU A 501 -18.69 3.74 35.11
C LEU A 501 -19.67 2.70 34.55
N ALA A 502 -19.82 1.56 35.22
CA ALA A 502 -20.77 0.51 34.81
C ALA A 502 -22.22 1.02 34.74
N ALA A 503 -22.60 1.94 35.63
CA ALA A 503 -23.94 2.51 35.67
C ALA A 503 -24.16 3.60 34.60
N ILE A 504 -23.20 4.52 34.43
CA ILE A 504 -23.36 5.67 33.51
C ILE A 504 -22.97 5.35 32.06
N SER A 505 -22.10 4.38 31.84
CA SER A 505 -21.50 4.06 30.54
C SER A 505 -21.13 2.58 30.45
N PRO A 506 -22.13 1.68 30.43
CA PRO A 506 -21.91 0.23 30.50
C PRO A 506 -21.11 -0.32 29.31
N ASN A 507 -21.24 0.25 28.10
CA ASN A 507 -20.47 -0.23 26.95
C ASN A 507 -18.99 0.13 27.10
N ARG A 508 -18.67 1.32 27.61
CA ARG A 508 -17.29 1.71 27.93
C ARG A 508 -16.71 0.88 29.08
N PHE A 509 -17.53 0.54 30.09
CA PHE A 509 -17.11 -0.37 31.17
C PHE A 509 -16.71 -1.76 30.63
N GLU A 510 -17.57 -2.37 29.80
CA GLU A 510 -17.30 -3.69 29.22
C GLU A 510 -16.09 -3.67 28.28
N TYR A 511 -15.90 -2.58 27.54
CA TYR A 511 -14.68 -2.35 26.76
C TYR A 511 -13.44 -2.32 27.65
N MET A 512 -13.42 -1.49 28.70
CA MET A 512 -12.25 -1.38 29.59
C MET A 512 -11.96 -2.69 30.30
N ARG A 513 -12.98 -3.42 30.73
CA ARG A 513 -12.83 -4.76 31.31
C ARG A 513 -12.13 -5.70 30.34
N SER A 514 -12.62 -5.78 29.10
CA SER A 514 -12.05 -6.65 28.06
C SER A 514 -10.62 -6.23 27.68
N LEU A 515 -10.38 -4.92 27.55
CA LEU A 515 -9.07 -4.36 27.21
C LEU A 515 -8.03 -4.68 28.30
N PHE A 516 -8.36 -4.43 29.58
CA PHE A 516 -7.45 -4.75 30.68
C PHE A 516 -7.23 -6.26 30.80
N GLU A 517 -8.27 -7.09 30.62
CA GLU A 517 -8.12 -8.56 30.61
C GLU A 517 -7.16 -9.03 29.50
N LYS A 518 -7.29 -8.46 28.29
CA LYS A 518 -6.46 -8.77 27.10
C LYS A 518 -4.98 -8.50 27.37
N TYR A 519 -4.65 -7.36 27.98
CA TYR A 519 -3.27 -6.92 28.20
C TYR A 519 -2.72 -7.25 29.60
N SER A 520 -3.42 -8.07 30.38
CA SER A 520 -2.95 -8.55 31.69
C SER A 520 -2.34 -9.94 31.62
N GLN A 521 -1.19 -10.12 32.28
CA GLN A 521 -0.71 -11.46 32.60
C GLN A 521 -1.67 -12.16 33.58
N PRO A 522 -1.68 -13.50 33.67
CA PRO A 522 -2.64 -14.24 34.51
C PRO A 522 -2.71 -13.77 35.96
N ALA A 523 -1.56 -13.45 36.58
CA ALA A 523 -1.51 -12.95 37.96
C ALA A 523 -2.08 -11.53 38.10
N GLU A 524 -1.81 -10.65 37.13
CA GLU A 524 -2.35 -9.28 37.09
C GLU A 524 -3.86 -9.30 36.86
N ARG A 525 -4.35 -10.16 35.96
CA ARG A 525 -5.77 -10.35 35.69
C ARG A 525 -6.52 -10.74 36.96
N ALA A 526 -6.01 -11.73 37.70
CA ALA A 526 -6.60 -12.15 38.97
C ALA A 526 -6.60 -11.02 40.02
N ARG A 527 -5.52 -10.22 40.09
CA ARG A 527 -5.43 -9.06 40.98
C ARG A 527 -6.48 -8.00 40.62
N MET A 528 -6.58 -7.65 39.34
CA MET A 528 -7.56 -6.69 38.83
C MET A 528 -8.99 -7.12 39.13
N HIS A 529 -9.39 -8.37 38.83
CA HIS A 529 -10.74 -8.85 39.12
C HIS A 529 -11.09 -8.74 40.61
N ARG A 530 -10.16 -9.12 41.51
CA ARG A 530 -10.37 -8.99 42.96
C ARG A 530 -10.54 -7.53 43.37
N ARG A 531 -9.74 -6.62 42.79
CA ARG A 531 -9.79 -5.18 43.04
C ARG A 531 -11.12 -4.58 42.60
N LEU A 532 -11.52 -4.80 41.35
CA LEU A 532 -12.80 -4.33 40.79
C LEU A 532 -13.97 -4.86 41.61
N ALA A 533 -14.01 -6.16 41.89
CA ALA A 533 -15.09 -6.76 42.69
C ALA A 533 -15.14 -6.22 44.14
N ARG A 534 -14.00 -5.84 44.72
CA ARG A 534 -13.96 -5.21 46.05
C ARG A 534 -14.50 -3.79 45.99
N GLN A 535 -13.99 -2.95 45.06
CA GLN A 535 -14.43 -1.57 44.89
C GLN A 535 -15.93 -1.50 44.58
N MET A 536 -16.40 -2.28 43.61
CA MET A 536 -17.83 -2.32 43.26
C MET A 536 -18.71 -2.72 44.46
N ARG A 537 -18.28 -3.70 45.28
CA ARG A 537 -19.03 -4.08 46.49
C ARG A 537 -19.01 -2.98 47.56
N GLN A 538 -17.90 -2.26 47.72
CA GLN A 538 -17.80 -1.13 48.65
C GLN A 538 -18.74 0.01 48.21
N THR A 539 -18.69 0.40 46.95
CA THR A 539 -19.57 1.41 46.36
C THR A 539 -21.04 1.00 46.48
N ALA A 540 -21.38 -0.26 46.19
CA ALA A 540 -22.75 -0.77 46.34
C ALA A 540 -23.25 -0.78 47.79
N ARG A 541 -22.36 -1.00 48.77
CA ARG A 541 -22.72 -0.88 50.20
C ARG A 541 -22.93 0.57 50.59
N TYR A 542 -22.09 1.47 50.09
CA TYR A 542 -22.24 2.91 50.32
C TYR A 542 -23.55 3.46 49.73
N TRP A 543 -23.89 3.09 48.48
CA TRP A 543 -25.16 3.50 47.88
C TRP A 543 -26.35 2.97 48.69
N ARG A 544 -26.32 1.70 49.09
CA ARG A 544 -27.37 1.13 49.94
C ARG A 544 -27.48 1.81 51.30
N SER A 545 -26.36 2.17 51.95
CA SER A 545 -26.41 2.86 53.25
C SER A 545 -26.94 4.30 53.13
N LYS A 546 -26.85 4.90 51.94
CA LYS A 546 -27.48 6.19 51.62
C LYS A 546 -28.91 6.07 51.10
N GLY A 547 -29.44 4.84 50.93
CA GLY A 547 -30.74 4.59 50.33
C GLY A 547 -30.80 4.95 48.84
N TRP A 548 -29.64 5.02 48.16
CA TRP A 548 -29.54 5.37 46.75
C TRP A 548 -29.84 4.16 45.87
N THR A 549 -30.68 4.38 44.86
CA THR A 549 -30.77 3.51 43.68
C THR A 549 -29.60 3.76 42.73
N GLU A 550 -29.46 2.93 41.70
CA GLU A 550 -28.50 3.18 40.62
C GLU A 550 -28.77 4.53 39.93
N ASP A 551 -30.04 4.86 39.66
CA ASP A 551 -30.44 6.15 39.11
C ASP A 551 -30.09 7.33 40.04
N ASP A 552 -30.19 7.13 41.36
CA ASP A 552 -29.75 8.13 42.33
C ASP A 552 -28.25 8.36 42.25
N ALA A 553 -27.47 7.28 42.17
CA ALA A 553 -26.02 7.38 42.07
C ALA A 553 -25.57 8.04 40.75
N ILE A 554 -26.21 7.68 39.63
CA ILE A 554 -26.02 8.33 38.33
C ILE A 554 -26.32 9.82 38.47
N ARG A 555 -27.51 10.18 38.99
CA ARG A 555 -27.89 11.59 39.20
C ARG A 555 -26.91 12.34 40.09
N VAL A 556 -26.44 11.71 41.17
CA VAL A 556 -25.49 12.32 42.10
C VAL A 556 -24.16 12.55 41.41
N HIS A 557 -23.62 11.58 40.69
CA HIS A 557 -22.38 11.75 39.93
C HIS A 557 -22.53 12.89 38.92
N THR A 558 -23.55 12.84 38.05
CA THR A 558 -23.84 13.90 37.08
C THR A 558 -24.12 15.27 37.74
N LYS A 559 -24.60 15.30 38.99
CA LYS A 559 -24.86 16.54 39.76
C LYS A 559 -23.60 17.08 40.44
N TYR A 560 -22.70 16.25 40.97
CA TYR A 560 -21.39 16.67 41.48
C TYR A 560 -20.55 17.26 40.35
N GLU A 561 -20.60 16.65 39.17
CA GLU A 561 -20.02 17.23 37.96
C GLU A 561 -20.63 18.58 37.57
N ARG A 562 -21.94 18.76 37.75
CA ARG A 562 -22.60 20.07 37.58
C ARG A 562 -22.25 21.07 38.70
N ARG A 563 -21.84 20.61 39.88
CA ARG A 563 -21.39 21.48 40.98
C ARG A 563 -19.96 21.95 40.78
N GLY A 564 -19.07 21.13 40.21
CA GLY A 564 -17.80 21.59 39.67
C GLY A 564 -17.98 22.78 38.71
N LYS A 565 -19.05 22.79 37.89
CA LYS A 565 -19.44 23.96 37.07
C LYS A 565 -19.80 25.21 37.87
N ASN A 566 -20.37 25.08 39.07
CA ASN A 566 -20.87 26.20 39.86
C ASN A 566 -19.82 26.75 40.83
N GLU A 567 -18.98 25.89 41.41
CA GLU A 567 -17.86 26.32 42.27
C GLU A 567 -16.72 26.93 41.46
N GLN A 568 -16.57 26.55 40.18
CA GLN A 568 -15.72 27.29 39.24
C GLN A 568 -16.40 28.55 38.66
N ARG A 569 -17.72 28.74 38.82
CA ARG A 569 -18.47 29.93 38.35
C ARG A 569 -18.66 31.02 39.41
N ASN A 570 -18.63 30.66 40.68
CA ASN A 570 -18.39 31.60 41.78
C ASN A 570 -16.89 31.86 41.98
#